data_AF-X1Q5G8-F1
#
_entry.id   AF-X1Q5G8-F1
#
_cell.length_a   1.000
_cell.length_b   1.000
_cell.length_c   1.000
_cell.angle_alpha   90.00
_cell.angle_beta   90.00
_cell.angle_gamma   90.00
#
_symmetry.space_group_name_H-M   'P 1'
#
loop_
_entity.id
_entity.type
_entity.pdbx_description
1 polymer ?
#
loop_
_entity_poly.entity_id
_entity_poly.type
_entity_poly.pdbx_seq_one_letter_code
_entity_poly.pdbx_strand_id
1 'polypeptide(L)'
;DFFEHFDDANIGKLLREQLRVARMVIFSVPTLWYPRRDFGNERLMEKEDWLRILAGFKVEKAVYYTYAKRPALASRDAQQRWPYEGRPLENYFKIKAGK
;
A
#
# COMPACT_ATOMS: atom_id res chain seq x y z
N ASP A 1 5.12 -4.71 -4.46
CA ASP A 1 4.10 -3.77 -4.96
C ASP A 1 4.73 -2.95 -6.10
N PHE A 2 4.26 -1.74 -6.46
CA PHE A 2 4.83 -0.95 -7.57
C PHE A 2 5.36 0.44 -7.15
N PHE A 3 4.52 1.26 -6.50
CA PHE A 3 4.85 2.68 -6.24
C PHE A 3 5.95 2.89 -5.17
N GLU A 4 6.20 1.90 -4.31
CA GLU A 4 7.20 1.95 -3.25
C GLU A 4 8.65 2.07 -3.76
N HIS A 5 8.88 1.85 -5.05
CA HIS A 5 10.20 1.96 -5.68
C HIS A 5 10.46 3.32 -6.34
N PHE A 6 9.51 4.25 -6.29
CA PHE A 6 9.60 5.55 -6.96
C PHE A 6 9.68 6.71 -5.97
N ASP A 7 10.37 7.78 -6.38
CA ASP A 7 10.31 9.07 -5.67
C ASP A 7 8.95 9.77 -5.87
N ASP A 8 8.69 10.81 -5.08
CA ASP A 8 7.41 11.52 -5.06
C ASP A 8 7.05 12.14 -6.42
N ALA A 9 8.05 12.66 -7.15
CA ALA A 9 7.85 13.28 -8.45
C ALA A 9 7.43 12.24 -9.50
N ASN A 10 8.08 11.08 -9.50
CA ASN A 10 7.78 9.96 -10.37
C ASN A 10 6.45 9.30 -10.03
N ILE A 11 6.12 9.13 -8.74
CA ILE A 11 4.79 8.67 -8.30
C ILE A 11 3.71 9.60 -8.88
N GLY A 12 3.88 10.92 -8.72
CA GLY A 12 2.95 11.91 -9.23
C GLY A 12 2.81 11.85 -10.76
N LYS A 13 3.92 11.72 -11.50
CA LYS A 13 3.91 11.59 -12.96
C LYS A 13 3.16 10.33 -13.42
N LEU A 14 3.48 9.18 -12.83
CA LEU A 14 2.86 7.90 -13.16
C LEU A 14 1.36 7.89 -12.86
N LEU A 15 0.94 8.43 -11.71
CA LEU A 15 -0.48 8.53 -11.37
C LEU A 15 -1.25 9.42 -12.35
N ARG A 16 -0.67 10.55 -12.79
CA ARG A 16 -1.31 11.40 -13.82
C ARG A 16 -1.49 10.66 -15.13
N GLU A 17 -0.47 9.93 -15.60
CA GLU A 17 -0.57 9.15 -16.84
C GLU A 17 -1.62 8.03 -16.73
N GLN A 18 -1.68 7.33 -15.59
CA GLN A 18 -2.70 6.31 -15.37
C GLN A 18 -4.11 6.92 -15.33
N LEU A 19 -4.29 8.05 -14.63
CA LEU A 19 -5.58 8.76 -14.56
C LEU A 19 -5.98 9.45 -15.87
N ARG A 20 -5.03 9.69 -16.79
CA ARG A 20 -5.32 10.21 -18.13
C ARG A 20 -6.12 9.21 -18.98
N VAL A 21 -5.89 7.92 -18.77
CA VAL A 21 -6.53 6.84 -19.54
C VAL A 21 -7.55 6.03 -18.73
N ALA A 22 -7.57 6.18 -17.41
CA ALA A 22 -8.49 5.49 -16.52
C ALA A 22 -9.26 6.46 -15.62
N ARG A 23 -10.53 6.14 -15.34
CA ARG A 23 -11.37 6.92 -14.41
C ARG A 23 -10.88 6.83 -12.96
N MET A 24 -10.06 5.83 -12.66
CA MET A 24 -9.66 5.45 -11.32
C MET A 24 -8.37 4.64 -11.35
N VAL A 25 -7.53 4.85 -10.34
CA VAL A 25 -6.35 4.03 -10.04
C VAL A 25 -6.54 3.44 -8.65
N ILE A 26 -6.27 2.15 -8.53
CA ILE A 26 -6.29 1.41 -7.26
C ILE A 26 -4.93 0.74 -7.11
N PHE A 27 -4.30 0.90 -5.95
CA PHE A 27 -3.03 0.25 -5.67
C PHE A 27 -2.85 -0.02 -4.17
N SER A 28 -1.99 -1.00 -3.88
CA SER A 28 -1.41 -1.23 -2.55
C SER A 28 0.06 -0.84 -2.54
N VAL A 29 0.56 -0.53 -1.35
CA VAL A 29 1.97 -0.33 -1.05
C VAL A 29 2.27 -0.81 0.36
N PRO A 30 3.42 -1.46 0.58
CA PRO A 30 3.75 -2.00 1.89
C PRO A 30 3.85 -0.89 2.94
N THR A 31 3.43 -1.22 4.15
CA THR A 31 3.55 -0.35 5.32
C THR A 31 4.96 -0.44 5.92
N LEU A 32 5.26 0.44 6.87
CA LEU A 32 6.48 0.34 7.68
C LEU A 32 6.62 -0.98 8.47
N TRP A 33 5.51 -1.69 8.69
CA TRP A 33 5.49 -2.98 9.41
C TRP A 33 5.62 -4.18 8.48
N TYR A 34 5.78 -3.96 7.17
CA TYR A 34 5.96 -5.04 6.22
C TYR A 34 7.29 -5.79 6.51
N PRO A 35 7.25 -7.13 6.65
CA PRO A 35 8.34 -7.90 7.26
C PRO A 35 9.56 -8.09 6.37
N ARG A 36 9.45 -7.76 5.08
CA ARG A 36 10.43 -8.10 4.06
C ARG A 36 10.70 -6.92 3.15
N ARG A 37 11.91 -6.88 2.60
CA ARG A 37 12.30 -6.01 1.50
C ARG A 37 12.83 -6.93 0.41
N ASP A 38 12.10 -7.06 -0.68
CA ASP A 38 12.42 -8.04 -1.71
C ASP A 38 13.61 -7.55 -2.57
N PHE A 39 13.74 -6.24 -2.73
CA PHE A 39 14.76 -5.56 -3.54
C PHE A 39 15.60 -4.53 -2.73
N GLY A 40 15.15 -4.14 -1.53
CA GLY A 40 15.89 -3.29 -0.59
C GLY A 40 15.66 -1.79 -0.75
N ASN A 41 15.14 -1.36 -1.89
CA ASN A 41 14.81 0.04 -2.19
C ASN A 41 13.32 0.38 -1.94
N GLU A 42 12.55 -0.50 -1.32
CA GLU A 42 11.15 -0.25 -0.98
C GLU A 42 11.02 0.87 0.06
N ARG A 43 10.18 1.86 -0.25
CA ARG A 43 9.73 2.88 0.69
C ARG A 43 8.63 2.32 1.59
N LEU A 44 9.04 1.72 2.71
CA LEU A 44 8.12 1.27 3.76
C LEU A 44 7.71 2.47 4.64
N MET A 45 6.47 2.95 4.49
CA MET A 45 6.02 4.19 5.13
C MET A 45 4.66 4.03 5.84
N GLU A 46 4.33 5.00 6.70
CA GLU A 46 2.97 5.11 7.26
C GLU A 46 1.98 5.55 6.18
N LYS A 47 0.70 5.27 6.39
CA LYS A 47 -0.36 5.73 5.49
C LYS A 47 -0.36 7.25 5.35
N GLU A 48 -0.06 7.95 6.44
CA GLU A 48 -0.04 9.41 6.52
C GLU A 48 1.08 10.02 5.65
N ASP A 49 2.23 9.35 5.52
CA ASP A 49 3.28 9.73 4.57
C ASP A 49 2.79 9.61 3.12
N TRP A 50 2.17 8.48 2.80
CA TRP A 50 1.60 8.26 1.47
C TRP A 50 0.52 9.32 1.15
N LEU A 51 -0.34 9.67 2.11
CA LEU A 51 -1.34 10.72 1.92
C LEU A 51 -0.71 12.10 1.61
N ARG A 52 0.47 12.41 2.16
CA ARG A 52 1.22 13.63 1.80
C ARG A 52 1.66 13.61 0.34
N ILE A 53 2.21 12.49 -0.12
CA ILE A 53 2.63 12.31 -1.54
C ILE A 53 1.40 12.44 -2.47
N LEU A 54 0.26 11.92 -2.02
CA LEU A 54 -0.99 11.90 -2.79
C LEU A 54 -1.84 13.17 -2.65
N ALA A 55 -1.36 14.20 -1.93
CA ALA A 55 -2.16 15.39 -1.61
C ALA A 55 -2.68 16.16 -2.85
N GLY A 56 -1.99 16.04 -3.99
CA GLY A 56 -2.42 16.62 -5.27
C GLY A 56 -3.49 15.83 -6.03
N PHE A 57 -3.98 14.71 -5.48
CA PHE A 57 -4.93 13.81 -6.14
C PHE A 57 -6.23 13.66 -5.34
N LYS A 58 -7.30 13.28 -6.03
CA LYS A 58 -8.58 12.96 -5.39
C LYS A 58 -8.56 11.54 -4.82
N VAL A 59 -8.11 11.41 -3.57
CA VAL A 59 -8.13 10.14 -2.83
C VAL A 59 -9.54 9.86 -2.30
N GLU A 60 -10.19 8.82 -2.83
CA GLU A 60 -11.55 8.38 -2.43
C GLU A 60 -11.50 7.36 -1.28
N LYS A 61 -10.41 6.60 -1.15
CA LYS A 61 -10.20 5.64 -0.07
C LYS A 61 -8.72 5.52 0.26
N ALA A 62 -8.41 5.55 1.54
CA ALA A 62 -7.10 5.26 2.11
C ALA A 62 -7.29 4.42 3.36
N VAL A 63 -7.01 3.11 3.29
CA VAL A 63 -7.21 2.19 4.41
C VAL A 63 -6.01 1.29 4.59
N TYR A 64 -5.80 0.88 5.82
CA TYR A 64 -4.91 -0.22 6.12
C TYR A 64 -5.58 -1.53 5.68
N TYR A 65 -4.86 -2.34 4.90
CA TYR A 65 -5.28 -3.70 4.61
C TYR A 65 -4.62 -4.62 5.63
N THR A 66 -5.40 -4.99 6.65
CA THR A 66 -5.03 -6.05 7.57
C THR A 66 -5.35 -7.37 6.90
N TYR A 67 -4.40 -8.30 6.83
CA TYR A 67 -4.72 -9.71 6.56
C TYR A 67 -5.59 -10.20 7.72
N ALA A 68 -6.91 -10.05 7.59
CA ALA A 68 -7.85 -10.66 8.50
C ALA A 68 -7.54 -12.16 8.48
N LYS A 69 -7.31 -12.73 9.67
CA LYS A 69 -7.01 -14.14 9.94
C LYS A 69 -7.58 -15.01 8.82
N ARG A 70 -6.74 -15.71 8.03
CA ARG A 70 -7.24 -16.87 7.27
C ARG A 70 -7.75 -17.87 8.31
N PRO A 71 -9.06 -18.10 8.47
CA PRO A 71 -9.50 -19.27 9.22
C PRO A 71 -9.33 -20.46 8.27
N ALA A 72 -8.73 -21.54 8.77
CA ALA A 72 -8.47 -22.79 8.06
C ALA A 72 -7.29 -22.77 7.07
N LEU A 73 -6.07 -22.88 7.61
CA LEU A 73 -5.00 -23.79 7.15
C LEU A 73 -3.79 -23.71 8.12
N ALA A 74 -4.05 -23.55 9.42
CA ALA A 74 -3.01 -23.63 10.44
C ALA A 74 -2.88 -25.10 10.87
N SER A 75 -1.89 -25.80 10.34
CA SER A 75 -1.32 -26.96 11.05
C SER A 75 -0.86 -26.51 12.44
N ARG A 76 -0.82 -27.44 13.40
CA ARG A 76 -0.43 -27.18 14.80
C ARG A 76 0.93 -26.48 14.95
N ASP A 77 1.78 -26.50 13.92
CA ASP A 77 3.11 -25.89 13.92
C ASP A 77 3.10 -24.38 13.61
N ALA A 78 2.00 -23.81 13.11
CA ALA A 78 1.88 -22.38 12.82
C ALA A 78 1.68 -21.51 14.09
N GLN A 79 1.66 -22.12 15.27
CA GLN A 79 1.48 -21.47 16.56
C GLN A 79 2.74 -20.76 17.11
N GLN A 80 3.82 -20.68 16.31
CA GLN A 80 4.94 -19.81 16.63
C GLN A 80 4.61 -18.38 16.19
N ARG A 81 3.81 -17.72 17.04
CA ARG A 81 3.50 -16.28 17.12
C ARG A 81 4.18 -15.43 16.04
N TRP A 82 3.47 -15.21 14.93
CA TRP A 82 3.93 -14.29 13.87
C TRP A 82 4.07 -12.88 14.48
N PRO A 83 5.26 -12.27 14.50
CA PRO A 83 5.51 -11.03 15.27
C PRO A 83 4.76 -9.80 14.74
N TYR A 84 3.99 -9.96 13.66
CA TYR A 84 3.20 -8.94 12.99
C TYR A 84 1.69 -9.13 13.21
N GLU A 85 1.27 -10.03 14.11
CA GLU A 85 -0.15 -10.18 14.49
C GLU A 85 -0.76 -8.83 14.87
N GLY A 86 -1.82 -8.44 14.16
CA GLY A 86 -2.57 -7.20 14.39
C GLY A 86 -1.97 -5.94 13.75
N ARG A 87 -0.78 -6.01 13.13
CA ARG A 87 -0.23 -4.88 12.38
C ARG A 87 -0.74 -4.90 10.94
N PRO A 88 -1.13 -3.74 10.37
CA PRO A 88 -1.45 -3.68 8.96
C PRO A 88 -0.16 -3.83 8.16
N LEU A 89 -0.17 -4.69 7.14
CA LEU A 89 1.02 -4.93 6.34
C LEU A 89 1.02 -4.08 5.07
N GLU A 90 -0.16 -3.73 4.58
CA GLU A 90 -0.35 -3.01 3.33
C GLU A 90 -1.20 -1.75 3.54
N ASN A 91 -0.87 -0.69 2.81
CA ASN A 91 -1.71 0.48 2.63
C ASN A 91 -2.45 0.36 1.31
N TYR A 92 -3.77 0.57 1.32
CA TYR A 92 -4.61 0.51 0.12
C TYR A 92 -5.16 1.88 -0.23
N PHE A 93 -4.96 2.30 -1.49
CA PHE A 93 -5.41 3.58 -2.01
C PHE A 93 -6.34 3.40 -3.22
N LYS A 94 -7.37 4.25 -3.25
CA LYS A 94 -8.28 4.41 -4.40
C LYS A 94 -8.28 5.89 -4.79
N ILE A 95 -7.78 6.18 -5.97
CA ILE A 95 -7.66 7.55 -6.51
C ILE A 95 -8.58 7.69 -7.71
N LYS A 96 -9.34 8.78 -7.78
CA LYS A 96 -10.25 9.08 -8.88
C LYS A 96 -9.69 10.19 -9.76
N ALA A 97 -9.97 10.13 -11.05
CA ALA A 97 -9.67 11.23 -11.95
C ALA A 97 -10.39 12.51 -11.47
N GLY A 98 -9.69 13.65 -11.57
CA GLY A 98 -10.32 14.96 -11.41
C GLY A 98 -11.45 15.12 -12.43
N LYS A 99 -12.51 15.85 -12.07
CA LYS A 99 -13.51 16.27 -13.05
C LYS A 99 -12.91 17.31 -13.98
#